data_AF-A0A9E1H758-F1
#
_entry.id   AF-A0A9E1H758-F1
#
_cell.length_a   1.000
_cell.length_b   1.000
_cell.length_c   1.000
_cell.angle_alpha   90.00
_cell.angle_beta   90.00
_cell.angle_gamma   90.00
#
_symmetry.space_group_name_H-M   'P 1'
#
loop_
_entity.id
_entity.type
_entity.pdbx_description
1 polymer ?
#
loop_
_entity_poly.entity_id
_entity_poly.type
_entity_poly.pdbx_seq_one_letter_code
_entity_poly.pdbx_strand_id
1 'polypeptide(L)'
;MQDNTVFYAINQNGSGDYYRYTTTGELVKWENTQANEETTSKSDFFKLVLYFILILVLGCIIGGLAFWLVRKRRKIGKKVKRQLDFFNENFSDRKQYFFVIQELTSREIKRKYARSYLGIIWSVLNPLLMMIVMSMVFSYMFKRSIENFPLYYLTGSIFWTLFSDGTNHAMSALVDNKTLLIKAKLPRQTFVLSRMYTALVNFGYSCVPYIIILFAFGTKPSWTMLLFPLDVLLTLMFVTGVGYILSILYVFFADIKYLYSVFLRILLYLTAIFYPVTSLPEKLQTLIGYNPVYMSIYIARECMVYGRVPYYTAWIKLAIAAVLSCIIGWIVFNKKQNDVMQRI
;
A
#
# COMPACT_ATOMS: atom_id res chain seq x y z
N MET A 1 86.46 14.50 52.61
CA MET A 1 85.12 14.39 53.24
C MET A 1 84.43 15.74 53.18
N GLN A 2 83.63 15.96 52.13
CA GLN A 2 82.41 16.77 52.07
C GLN A 2 81.79 16.53 50.67
N ASP A 3 81.28 15.32 50.42
CA ASP A 3 80.67 14.91 49.15
C ASP A 3 79.16 15.24 49.16
N ASN A 4 78.79 16.49 48.86
CA ASN A 4 77.50 16.91 48.27
C ASN A 4 77.30 18.45 48.23
N THR A 5 78.39 19.21 48.18
CA THR A 5 78.29 20.66 48.24
C THR A 5 77.72 21.20 46.92
N VAL A 6 76.55 21.84 46.99
CA VAL A 6 75.92 22.52 45.85
C VAL A 6 76.54 23.91 45.74
N PHE A 7 76.96 24.29 44.55
CA PHE A 7 77.55 25.61 44.30
C PHE A 7 76.76 26.36 43.23
N TYR A 8 76.72 27.67 43.36
CA TYR A 8 76.08 28.56 42.41
C TYR A 8 77.13 29.03 41.40
N ALA A 9 76.88 28.79 40.12
CA ALA A 9 77.75 29.24 39.04
C ALA A 9 76.99 30.21 38.14
N ILE A 10 77.63 31.32 37.77
CA ILE A 10 77.07 32.35 36.90
C ILE A 10 77.67 32.18 35.52
N ASN A 11 76.82 32.05 34.50
CA ASN A 11 77.28 32.02 33.12
C ASN A 11 77.54 33.45 32.61
N GLN A 12 78.30 33.61 31.52
CA GLN A 12 78.75 34.91 31.01
C GLN A 12 77.63 35.92 30.67
N ASN A 13 76.37 35.47 30.59
CA ASN A 13 75.19 36.32 30.37
C ASN A 13 74.50 36.81 31.67
N GLY A 14 75.08 36.55 32.85
CA GLY A 14 74.57 37.05 34.14
C GLY A 14 73.44 36.22 34.77
N SER A 15 72.98 35.14 34.13
CA SER A 15 72.10 34.15 34.76
C SER A 15 72.93 33.11 35.51
N GLY A 16 72.60 32.83 36.78
CA GLY A 16 73.25 31.76 37.52
C GLY A 16 72.31 30.60 37.81
N ASP A 17 72.90 29.41 37.84
CA ASP A 17 72.24 28.14 38.08
C ASP A 17 73.00 27.37 39.17
N TYR A 18 72.29 26.49 39.87
CA TYR A 18 72.87 25.64 40.91
C TYR A 18 73.35 24.31 40.32
N TYR A 19 74.58 23.92 40.65
CA TYR A 19 75.20 22.68 40.17
C TYR A 19 75.74 21.84 41.34
N ARG A 20 75.82 20.53 41.13
CA ARG A 20 76.44 19.58 42.08
C ARG A 20 77.35 18.60 41.34
N TYR A 21 78.43 18.16 42.01
CA TYR A 21 79.27 17.06 41.53
C TYR A 21 78.64 15.72 41.92
N THR A 22 78.62 14.76 41.00
CA THR A 22 78.28 13.37 41.31
C THR A 22 79.49 12.64 41.89
N THR A 23 79.27 11.52 42.58
CA THR A 23 80.32 10.68 43.19
C THR A 23 81.33 10.10 42.19
N THR A 24 81.06 10.22 40.88
CA THR A 24 81.94 9.85 39.76
C THR A 24 82.74 11.03 39.19
N GLY A 25 82.55 12.25 39.71
CA GLY A 25 83.30 13.46 39.33
C GLY A 25 82.66 14.32 38.22
N GLU A 26 81.44 14.00 37.77
CA GLU A 26 80.74 14.78 36.73
C GLU A 26 79.86 15.90 37.30
N LEU A 27 79.70 16.99 36.54
CA LEU A 27 79.07 18.24 36.97
C LEU A 27 77.64 18.31 36.40
N VAL A 28 76.61 18.31 37.26
CA VAL A 28 75.19 18.22 36.85
C VAL A 28 74.35 19.36 37.45
N LYS A 29 73.43 19.92 36.66
CA LYS A 29 72.49 20.99 37.08
C LYS A 29 71.46 20.44 38.07
N TRP A 30 71.17 21.18 39.15
CA TRP A 30 70.21 20.78 40.19
C TRP A 30 68.81 21.34 39.91
N GLU A 31 67.79 20.48 39.88
CA GLU A 31 66.36 20.85 39.77
C GLU A 31 65.57 20.35 40.99
N ASN A 32 64.64 21.17 41.49
CA ASN A 32 63.86 20.86 42.69
C ASN A 32 62.62 20.01 42.35
N THR A 33 62.69 18.71 42.64
CA THR A 33 61.65 17.73 42.32
C THR A 33 60.34 17.92 43.12
N GLN A 34 60.38 18.57 44.30
CA GLN A 34 59.21 18.71 45.19
C GLN A 34 58.17 19.73 44.69
N ALA A 35 58.59 20.76 43.95
CA ALA A 35 57.68 21.81 43.47
C ALA A 35 56.79 21.36 42.29
N ASN A 36 57.23 20.39 41.48
CA ASN A 36 56.50 19.92 40.30
C ASN A 36 55.39 18.90 40.64
N GLU A 37 55.47 18.22 41.78
CA GLU A 37 54.44 17.27 42.22
C GLU A 37 53.18 17.98 42.76
N GLU A 38 53.32 19.11 43.46
CA GLU A 38 52.18 19.88 44.00
C GLU A 38 51.31 20.55 42.91
N THR A 39 51.92 21.03 41.82
CA THR A 39 51.19 21.66 40.71
C THR A 39 50.39 20.65 39.88
N THR A 40 50.89 19.42 39.76
CA THR A 40 50.26 18.35 38.97
C THR A 40 49.05 17.76 39.71
N SER A 41 49.14 17.59 41.03
CA SER A 41 48.05 17.09 41.88
C SER A 41 46.82 18.02 41.94
N LYS A 42 47.02 19.34 42.00
CA LYS A 42 45.91 20.32 42.00
C LYS A 42 45.12 20.33 40.69
N SER A 43 45.79 20.19 39.53
CA SER A 43 45.12 20.16 38.22
C SER A 43 44.15 18.99 38.08
N ASP A 44 44.55 17.81 38.54
CA ASP A 44 43.76 16.59 38.35
C ASP A 44 42.58 16.50 39.33
N PHE A 45 42.71 17.10 40.52
CA PHE A 45 41.57 17.29 41.42
C PHE A 45 40.47 18.17 40.80
N PHE A 46 40.82 19.31 40.19
CA PHE A 46 39.83 20.18 39.54
C PHE A 46 39.13 19.52 38.34
N LYS A 47 39.84 18.69 37.56
CA LYS A 47 39.23 17.91 36.47
C LYS A 47 38.23 16.88 37.01
N LEU A 48 38.57 16.17 38.09
CA LEU A 48 37.69 15.19 38.73
C LEU A 48 36.41 15.83 39.27
N VAL A 49 36.51 17.02 39.90
CA VAL A 49 35.35 17.77 40.37
C VAL A 49 34.47 18.21 39.18
N LEU A 50 35.06 18.68 38.08
CA LEU A 50 34.33 19.07 36.88
C LEU A 50 33.59 17.88 36.23
N TYR A 51 34.23 16.71 36.14
CA TYR A 51 33.58 15.48 35.64
C TYR A 51 32.44 15.04 36.55
N PHE A 52 32.58 15.14 37.87
CA PHE A 52 31.52 14.77 38.81
C PHE A 52 30.30 15.70 38.71
N ILE A 53 30.52 17.01 38.55
CA ILE A 53 29.45 17.99 38.33
C ILE A 53 28.75 17.75 36.98
N LEU A 54 29.51 17.47 35.91
CA LEU A 54 28.95 17.11 34.60
C LEU A 54 28.07 15.86 34.66
N ILE A 55 28.50 14.82 35.40
CA ILE A 55 27.74 13.58 35.58
C ILE A 55 26.45 13.83 36.38
N LEU A 56 26.49 14.65 37.44
CA LEU A 56 25.30 15.02 38.21
C LEU A 56 24.31 15.83 37.38
N VAL A 57 24.79 16.80 36.59
CA VAL A 57 23.93 17.61 35.71
C VAL A 57 23.31 16.76 34.60
N LEU A 58 24.09 15.88 33.95
CA LEU A 58 23.57 14.90 32.98
C LEU A 58 22.56 13.95 33.61
N GLY A 59 22.81 13.47 34.83
CA GLY A 59 21.89 12.64 35.60
C GLY A 59 20.57 13.34 35.92
N CYS A 60 20.60 14.61 36.32
CA CYS A 60 19.40 15.42 36.55
C CYS A 60 18.63 15.71 35.26
N ILE A 61 19.31 15.93 34.13
CA ILE A 61 18.68 16.14 32.82
C ILE A 61 18.00 14.84 32.35
N ILE A 62 18.69 13.69 32.44
CA ILE A 62 18.14 12.38 32.06
C ILE A 62 16.98 12.00 32.99
N GLY A 63 17.10 12.22 34.30
CA GLY A 63 16.04 11.99 35.27
C GLY A 63 14.82 12.89 35.05
N GLY A 64 15.04 14.17 34.73
CA GLY A 64 13.99 15.12 34.37
C GLY A 64 13.28 14.76 33.07
N LEU A 65 14.03 14.34 32.04
CA LEU A 65 13.50 13.84 30.77
C LEU A 65 12.72 12.54 30.96
N ALA A 66 13.24 11.60 31.75
CA ALA A 66 12.57 10.36 32.08
C ALA A 66 11.28 10.62 32.88
N PHE A 67 11.31 11.52 33.87
CA PHE A 67 10.14 11.90 34.66
C PHE A 67 9.10 12.64 33.81
N TRP A 68 9.53 13.54 32.92
CA TRP A 68 8.66 14.23 31.97
C TRP A 68 8.03 13.26 30.97
N LEU A 69 8.79 12.29 30.44
CA LEU A 69 8.29 11.23 29.55
C LEU A 69 7.32 10.30 30.27
N VAL A 70 7.58 9.93 31.53
CA VAL A 70 6.69 9.09 32.34
C VAL A 70 5.40 9.84 32.69
N ARG A 71 5.48 11.13 33.02
CA ARG A 71 4.30 11.96 33.33
C ARG A 71 3.48 12.28 32.08
N LYS A 72 4.14 12.51 30.92
CA LYS A 72 3.50 12.64 29.61
C LYS A 72 2.84 11.32 29.17
N ARG A 73 3.47 10.16 29.42
CA ARG A 73 2.85 8.82 29.23
C ARG A 73 1.58 8.61 30.05
N ARG A 74 1.48 9.14 31.29
CA ARG A 74 0.26 8.99 32.12
C ARG A 74 -0.92 9.85 31.64
N LYS A 75 -0.68 11.11 31.21
CA LYS A 75 -1.74 11.97 30.64
C LYS A 75 -2.14 11.57 29.21
N ILE A 76 -1.16 11.17 28.39
CA ILE A 76 -1.42 10.55 27.08
C ILE A 76 -2.14 9.22 27.28
N GLY A 77 -1.76 8.38 28.24
CA GLY A 77 -2.38 7.09 28.50
C GLY A 77 -3.88 7.16 28.84
N LYS A 78 -4.37 8.19 29.54
CA LYS A 78 -5.82 8.33 29.80
C LYS A 78 -6.60 8.88 28.59
N LYS A 79 -6.04 9.82 27.83
CA LYS A 79 -6.66 10.38 26.62
C LYS A 79 -6.60 9.39 25.43
N VAL A 80 -5.47 8.69 25.30
CA VAL A 80 -5.22 7.58 24.38
C VAL A 80 -5.97 6.35 24.82
N LYS A 81 -6.17 6.02 26.10
CA LYS A 81 -7.05 4.91 26.49
C LYS A 81 -8.52 5.20 26.13
N ARG A 82 -9.01 6.41 26.35
CA ARG A 82 -10.38 6.80 25.94
C ARG A 82 -10.55 6.84 24.41
N GLN A 83 -9.53 7.33 23.69
CA GLN A 83 -9.52 7.26 22.22
C GLN A 83 -9.26 5.86 21.69
N LEU A 84 -8.46 5.04 22.36
CA LEU A 84 -8.22 3.63 22.04
C LEU A 84 -9.46 2.82 22.36
N ASP A 85 -10.24 3.09 23.40
CA ASP A 85 -11.49 2.39 23.69
C ASP A 85 -12.53 2.75 22.62
N PHE A 86 -12.63 4.03 22.21
CA PHE A 86 -13.44 4.45 21.06
C PHE A 86 -12.93 3.88 19.71
N PHE A 87 -11.61 3.82 19.51
CA PHE A 87 -11.01 3.19 18.35
C PHE A 87 -11.14 1.67 18.42
N ASN A 88 -11.12 1.04 19.60
CA ASN A 88 -11.15 -0.42 19.82
C ASN A 88 -12.59 -0.95 19.82
N GLU A 89 -13.59 -0.14 20.19
CA GLU A 89 -14.99 -0.38 19.85
C GLU A 89 -15.17 -0.26 18.32
N ASN A 90 -14.68 0.82 17.69
CA ASN A 90 -14.68 0.91 16.22
C ASN A 90 -13.84 -0.18 15.53
N PHE A 91 -12.77 -0.68 16.13
CA PHE A 91 -11.91 -1.74 15.60
C PHE A 91 -12.50 -3.12 15.92
N SER A 92 -13.25 -3.28 17.01
CA SER A 92 -14.03 -4.49 17.29
C SER A 92 -15.17 -4.59 16.30
N ASP A 93 -15.90 -3.49 16.08
CA ASP A 93 -16.93 -3.39 15.05
C ASP A 93 -16.33 -3.57 13.66
N ARG A 94 -15.20 -2.92 13.33
CA ARG A 94 -14.50 -3.12 12.05
C ARG A 94 -13.94 -4.53 11.90
N LYS A 95 -13.38 -5.15 12.93
CA LYS A 95 -12.92 -6.54 12.91
C LYS A 95 -14.10 -7.48 12.73
N GLN A 96 -15.24 -7.20 13.36
CA GLN A 96 -16.47 -7.95 13.18
C GLN A 96 -17.03 -7.76 11.77
N TYR A 97 -17.01 -6.54 11.21
CA TYR A 97 -17.37 -6.28 9.81
C TYR A 97 -16.42 -6.97 8.84
N PHE A 98 -15.12 -6.92 9.09
CA PHE A 98 -14.12 -7.56 8.27
C PHE A 98 -14.22 -9.08 8.35
N PHE A 99 -14.47 -9.63 9.54
CA PHE A 99 -14.76 -11.03 9.78
C PHE A 99 -16.02 -11.47 9.04
N VAL A 100 -17.11 -10.69 9.11
CA VAL A 100 -18.34 -10.95 8.36
C VAL A 100 -18.10 -10.89 6.86
N ILE A 101 -17.36 -9.90 6.37
CA ILE A 101 -17.00 -9.78 4.94
C ILE A 101 -16.18 -11.00 4.51
N GLN A 102 -15.20 -11.40 5.31
CA GLN A 102 -14.36 -12.56 5.04
C GLN A 102 -15.15 -13.85 5.04
N GLU A 103 -16.07 -14.04 6.00
CA GLU A 103 -16.91 -15.24 6.08
C GLU A 103 -17.92 -15.29 4.93
N LEU A 104 -18.58 -14.17 4.61
CA LEU A 104 -19.46 -14.06 3.45
C LEU A 104 -18.71 -14.35 2.15
N THR A 105 -17.48 -13.83 2.02
CA THR A 105 -16.62 -14.06 0.85
C THR A 105 -16.19 -15.52 0.75
N SER A 106 -15.72 -16.10 1.86
CA SER A 106 -15.33 -17.51 1.95
C SER A 106 -16.48 -18.43 1.56
N ARG A 107 -17.67 -18.16 2.11
CA ARG A 107 -18.90 -18.88 1.75
C ARG A 107 -19.22 -18.75 0.26
N GLU A 108 -19.06 -17.55 -0.30
CA GLU A 108 -19.35 -17.29 -1.71
C GLU A 108 -18.37 -18.02 -2.64
N ILE A 109 -17.08 -18.03 -2.32
CA ILE A 109 -16.05 -18.78 -3.05
C ILE A 109 -16.34 -20.28 -2.96
N LYS A 110 -16.60 -20.80 -1.76
CA LYS A 110 -16.99 -22.21 -1.57
C LYS A 110 -18.22 -22.54 -2.41
N ARG A 111 -19.27 -21.69 -2.37
CA ARG A 111 -20.48 -21.87 -3.17
C ARG A 111 -20.21 -21.92 -4.67
N LYS A 112 -19.33 -21.04 -5.18
CA LYS A 112 -18.96 -20.96 -6.60
C LYS A 112 -18.29 -22.24 -7.10
N TYR A 113 -17.45 -22.88 -6.27
CA TYR A 113 -16.66 -24.05 -6.68
C TYR A 113 -17.13 -25.39 -6.06
N ALA A 114 -18.15 -25.40 -5.18
CA ALA A 114 -18.58 -26.57 -4.39
C ALA A 114 -18.96 -27.81 -5.22
N ARG A 115 -19.37 -27.62 -6.48
CA ARG A 115 -19.81 -28.70 -7.38
C ARG A 115 -18.88 -28.88 -8.59
N SER A 116 -17.69 -28.29 -8.56
CA SER A 116 -16.75 -28.35 -9.68
C SER A 116 -15.58 -29.27 -9.36
N TYR A 117 -15.37 -30.29 -10.20
CA TYR A 117 -14.25 -31.23 -10.08
C TYR A 117 -12.88 -30.54 -10.11
N LEU A 118 -12.72 -29.52 -10.95
CA LEU A 118 -11.48 -28.75 -11.08
C LEU A 118 -11.41 -27.57 -10.10
N GLY A 119 -12.53 -27.22 -9.45
CA GLY A 119 -12.59 -26.17 -8.43
C GLY A 119 -12.06 -24.81 -8.91
N ILE A 120 -11.15 -24.24 -8.12
CA ILE A 120 -10.57 -22.90 -8.34
C ILE A 120 -9.70 -22.79 -9.60
N ILE A 121 -9.19 -23.93 -10.10
CA ILE A 121 -8.35 -24.00 -11.29
C ILE A 121 -9.10 -23.44 -12.50
N TRP A 122 -10.44 -23.57 -12.55
CA TRP A 122 -11.24 -23.00 -13.64
C TRP A 122 -11.10 -21.50 -13.81
N SER A 123 -10.93 -20.75 -12.72
CA SER A 123 -10.78 -19.30 -12.78
C SER A 123 -9.46 -18.87 -13.42
N VAL A 124 -8.48 -19.78 -13.42
CA VAL A 124 -7.20 -19.61 -14.11
C VAL A 124 -7.28 -20.17 -15.54
N LEU A 125 -7.86 -21.37 -15.69
CA LEU A 125 -7.90 -22.09 -16.95
C LEU A 125 -8.75 -21.38 -18.01
N ASN A 126 -9.89 -20.79 -17.63
CA ASN A 126 -10.80 -20.17 -18.59
C ASN A 126 -10.16 -18.96 -19.32
N PRO A 127 -9.58 -17.95 -18.64
CA PRO A 127 -8.86 -16.87 -19.32
C PRO A 127 -7.68 -17.36 -20.18
N LEU A 128 -6.98 -18.41 -19.74
CA LEU A 128 -5.85 -18.99 -20.48
C LEU A 128 -6.29 -19.66 -21.79
N LEU A 129 -7.32 -20.51 -21.73
CA LEU A 129 -7.87 -21.18 -22.91
C LEU A 129 -8.44 -20.14 -23.88
N MET A 130 -9.18 -19.16 -23.37
CA MET A 130 -9.69 -18.07 -24.20
C MET A 130 -8.56 -17.24 -24.81
N MET A 131 -7.47 -16.99 -24.10
CA MET A 131 -6.29 -16.34 -24.66
C MET A 131 -5.70 -17.15 -25.82
N ILE A 132 -5.55 -18.47 -25.67
CA ILE A 132 -5.03 -19.35 -26.73
C ILE A 132 -5.94 -19.28 -27.96
N VAL A 133 -7.25 -19.45 -27.76
CA VAL A 133 -8.25 -19.40 -28.85
C VAL A 133 -8.23 -18.04 -29.54
N MET A 134 -8.32 -16.95 -28.78
CA MET A 134 -8.33 -15.60 -29.34
C MET A 134 -7.02 -15.27 -30.02
N SER A 135 -5.88 -15.68 -29.46
CA SER A 135 -4.59 -15.55 -30.11
C SER A 135 -4.56 -16.29 -31.44
N MET A 136 -5.05 -17.53 -31.51
CA MET A 136 -5.07 -18.30 -32.75
C MET A 136 -5.94 -17.64 -33.83
N VAL A 137 -7.16 -17.23 -33.45
CA VAL A 137 -8.12 -16.58 -34.36
C VAL A 137 -7.58 -15.25 -34.87
N PHE A 138 -7.12 -14.38 -33.97
CA PHE A 138 -6.68 -13.03 -34.33
C PHE A 138 -5.27 -13.00 -34.93
N SER A 139 -4.37 -13.93 -34.58
CA SER A 139 -3.08 -14.06 -35.27
C SER A 139 -3.27 -14.47 -36.74
N TYR A 140 -4.28 -15.29 -37.04
CA TYR A 140 -4.60 -15.67 -38.41
C TYR A 140 -5.29 -14.53 -39.18
N MET A 141 -6.22 -13.81 -38.54
CA MET A 141 -6.98 -12.72 -39.17
C MET A 141 -6.20 -11.39 -39.31
N PHE A 142 -5.34 -11.06 -38.35
CA PHE A 142 -4.72 -9.73 -38.21
C PHE A 142 -3.19 -9.77 -38.19
N LYS A 143 -2.59 -10.64 -39.03
CA LYS A 143 -1.18 -11.08 -39.08
C LYS A 143 -0.04 -10.11 -38.70
N ARG A 144 -0.24 -8.78 -38.54
CA ARG A 144 0.77 -7.79 -38.14
C ARG A 144 0.31 -6.58 -37.28
N SER A 145 -0.91 -6.51 -36.74
CA SER A 145 -1.37 -5.24 -36.12
C SER A 145 -1.05 -5.03 -34.64
N ILE A 146 -0.81 -6.10 -33.86
CA ILE A 146 -0.56 -6.00 -32.41
C ILE A 146 0.59 -6.93 -32.03
N GLU A 147 1.68 -6.37 -31.51
CA GLU A 147 2.76 -7.13 -30.89
C GLU A 147 2.27 -7.78 -29.58
N ASN A 148 2.56 -9.05 -29.39
CA ASN A 148 2.12 -9.84 -28.22
C ASN A 148 0.60 -9.80 -27.97
N PHE A 149 -0.20 -10.08 -29.00
CA PHE A 149 -1.67 -10.17 -28.89
C PHE A 149 -2.17 -11.03 -27.71
N PRO A 150 -1.57 -12.20 -27.37
CA PRO A 150 -1.98 -12.96 -26.17
C PRO A 150 -2.00 -12.12 -24.89
N LEU A 151 -0.94 -11.34 -24.64
CA LEU A 151 -0.84 -10.46 -23.48
C LEU A 151 -1.84 -9.31 -23.57
N TYR A 152 -1.97 -8.70 -24.75
CA TYR A 152 -2.92 -7.62 -25.00
C TYR A 152 -4.37 -8.03 -24.69
N TYR A 153 -4.76 -9.23 -25.13
CA TYR A 153 -6.08 -9.80 -24.86
C TYR A 153 -6.23 -10.17 -23.39
N LEU A 154 -5.26 -10.88 -22.81
CA LEU A 154 -5.35 -11.37 -21.44
C LEU A 154 -5.48 -10.22 -20.44
N THR A 155 -4.70 -9.14 -20.59
CA THR A 155 -4.84 -7.92 -19.76
C THR A 155 -6.25 -7.35 -19.83
N GLY A 156 -6.79 -7.18 -21.04
CA GLY A 156 -8.14 -6.66 -21.23
C GLY A 156 -9.22 -7.57 -20.63
N SER A 157 -9.10 -8.87 -20.85
CA SER A 157 -10.03 -9.88 -20.34
C SER A 157 -10.10 -9.90 -18.82
N ILE A 158 -8.98 -9.76 -18.12
CA ILE A 158 -8.93 -9.80 -16.66
C ILE A 158 -9.61 -8.56 -16.04
N PHE A 159 -9.35 -7.37 -16.56
CA PHE A 159 -10.02 -6.14 -16.13
C PHE A 159 -11.50 -6.13 -16.49
N TRP A 160 -11.84 -6.62 -17.68
CA TRP A 160 -13.23 -6.81 -18.07
C TRP A 160 -13.96 -7.73 -17.10
N THR A 161 -13.35 -8.85 -16.72
CA THR A 161 -13.93 -9.81 -15.77
C THR A 161 -14.10 -9.19 -14.38
N LEU A 162 -13.13 -8.40 -13.91
CA LEU A 162 -13.27 -7.63 -12.65
C LEU A 162 -14.51 -6.72 -12.68
N PHE A 163 -14.71 -6.01 -13.78
CA PHE A 163 -15.87 -5.13 -13.96
C PHE A 163 -17.18 -5.91 -14.08
N SER A 164 -17.26 -6.88 -14.99
CA SER A 164 -18.48 -7.64 -15.28
C SER A 164 -18.93 -8.50 -14.11
N ASP A 165 -18.02 -9.26 -13.49
CA ASP A 165 -18.35 -10.13 -12.37
C ASP A 165 -18.60 -9.31 -11.11
N GLY A 166 -17.79 -8.26 -10.88
CA GLY A 166 -17.97 -7.35 -9.75
C GLY A 166 -19.37 -6.74 -9.76
N THR A 167 -19.74 -6.07 -10.84
CA THR A 167 -21.05 -5.40 -10.94
C THR A 167 -22.23 -6.38 -10.91
N ASN A 168 -22.14 -7.53 -11.59
CA ASN A 168 -23.21 -8.55 -11.56
C ASN A 168 -23.41 -9.14 -10.15
N HIS A 169 -22.33 -9.48 -9.45
CA HIS A 169 -22.43 -10.03 -8.11
C HIS A 169 -22.89 -8.98 -7.09
N ALA A 170 -22.48 -7.72 -7.22
CA ALA A 170 -23.01 -6.63 -6.41
C ALA A 170 -24.52 -6.43 -6.61
N MET A 171 -24.97 -6.50 -7.87
CA MET A 171 -26.38 -6.32 -8.21
C MET A 171 -27.28 -7.31 -7.46
N SER A 172 -26.91 -8.59 -7.39
CA SER A 172 -27.71 -9.60 -6.68
C SER A 172 -27.42 -9.68 -5.17
N ALA A 173 -26.47 -8.90 -4.64
CA ALA A 173 -25.95 -9.06 -3.29
C ALA A 173 -27.02 -9.00 -2.19
N LEU A 174 -27.96 -8.06 -2.30
CA LEU A 174 -29.02 -7.85 -1.30
C LEU A 174 -30.10 -8.94 -1.37
N VAL A 175 -30.53 -9.29 -2.57
CA VAL A 175 -31.58 -10.30 -2.80
C VAL A 175 -31.09 -11.69 -2.39
N ASP A 176 -29.87 -12.07 -2.80
CA ASP A 176 -29.27 -13.37 -2.46
C ASP A 176 -29.06 -13.55 -0.94
N ASN A 177 -28.88 -12.45 -0.20
CA ASN A 177 -28.63 -12.46 1.24
C ASN A 177 -29.83 -11.98 2.07
N LYS A 178 -31.04 -11.94 1.49
CA LYS A 178 -32.28 -11.48 2.15
C LYS A 178 -32.47 -12.05 3.56
N THR A 179 -32.31 -13.36 3.75
CA THR A 179 -32.49 -14.02 5.05
C THR A 179 -31.53 -13.51 6.12
N LEU A 180 -30.27 -13.25 5.75
CA LEU A 180 -29.27 -12.70 6.67
C LEU A 180 -29.51 -11.22 6.95
N LEU A 181 -29.97 -10.47 5.94
CA LEU A 181 -30.29 -9.06 6.07
C LEU A 181 -31.42 -8.84 7.10
N ILE A 182 -32.46 -9.68 7.08
CA ILE A 182 -33.58 -9.62 8.02
C ILE A 182 -33.17 -10.11 9.43
N LYS A 183 -32.45 -11.23 9.53
CA LYS A 183 -32.19 -11.89 10.83
C LYS A 183 -30.99 -11.35 11.60
N ALA A 184 -29.92 -10.95 10.91
CA ALA A 184 -28.63 -10.62 11.54
C ALA A 184 -28.45 -9.12 11.83
N LYS A 185 -29.39 -8.24 11.42
CA LYS A 185 -29.32 -6.77 11.58
C LYS A 185 -27.97 -6.15 11.18
N LEU A 186 -27.32 -6.69 10.15
CA LEU A 186 -26.05 -6.16 9.65
C LEU A 186 -26.26 -4.94 8.75
N PRO A 187 -25.31 -3.99 8.69
CA PRO A 187 -25.34 -2.90 7.74
C PRO A 187 -25.40 -3.42 6.30
N ARG A 188 -26.35 -2.88 5.54
CA ARG A 188 -26.66 -3.35 4.19
C ARG A 188 -25.48 -3.19 3.22
N GLN A 189 -24.65 -2.18 3.44
CA GLN A 189 -23.44 -1.89 2.65
C GLN A 189 -22.44 -3.04 2.70
N THR A 190 -22.38 -3.78 3.81
CA THR A 190 -21.46 -4.91 4.03
C THR A 190 -21.68 -6.05 3.03
N PHE A 191 -22.92 -6.25 2.57
CA PHE A 191 -23.24 -7.28 1.57
C PHE A 191 -22.75 -6.92 0.18
N VAL A 192 -22.84 -5.66 -0.22
CA VAL A 192 -22.30 -5.21 -1.51
C VAL A 192 -20.77 -5.24 -1.47
N LEU A 193 -20.17 -4.75 -0.38
CA LEU A 193 -18.71 -4.76 -0.19
C LEU A 193 -18.12 -6.18 -0.14
N SER A 194 -18.82 -7.16 0.45
CA SER A 194 -18.33 -8.55 0.44
C SER A 194 -18.28 -9.13 -0.97
N ARG A 195 -19.22 -8.77 -1.84
CA ARG A 195 -19.16 -9.15 -3.27
C ARG A 195 -18.03 -8.44 -4.01
N MET A 196 -17.75 -7.19 -3.69
CA MET A 196 -16.59 -6.46 -4.25
C MET A 196 -15.26 -7.11 -3.83
N TYR A 197 -15.13 -7.46 -2.56
CA TYR A 197 -13.96 -8.17 -2.06
C TYR A 197 -13.81 -9.56 -2.69
N THR A 198 -14.93 -10.27 -2.90
CA THR A 198 -14.94 -11.55 -3.63
C THR A 198 -14.45 -11.38 -5.07
N ALA A 199 -14.87 -10.32 -5.77
CA ALA A 199 -14.40 -10.02 -7.13
C ALA A 199 -12.90 -9.67 -7.15
N LEU A 200 -12.42 -8.90 -6.16
CA LEU A 200 -11.00 -8.59 -6.01
C LEU A 200 -10.14 -9.84 -5.77
N VAL A 201 -10.60 -10.75 -4.91
CA VAL A 201 -9.90 -12.03 -4.67
C VAL A 201 -9.85 -12.87 -5.94
N ASN A 202 -10.96 -12.95 -6.71
CA ASN A 202 -10.97 -13.64 -8.00
C ASN A 202 -10.05 -13.00 -9.04
N PHE A 203 -9.96 -11.67 -9.07
CA PHE A 203 -8.99 -10.95 -9.89
C PHE A 203 -7.55 -11.26 -9.46
N GLY A 204 -7.29 -11.35 -8.15
CA GLY A 204 -5.99 -11.78 -7.62
C GLY A 204 -5.60 -13.19 -8.11
N TYR A 205 -6.54 -14.14 -8.08
CA TYR A 205 -6.30 -15.47 -8.68
C TYR A 205 -6.04 -15.41 -10.19
N SER A 206 -6.69 -14.49 -10.90
CA SER A 206 -6.48 -14.29 -12.34
C SER A 206 -5.15 -13.59 -12.65
N CYS A 207 -4.59 -12.84 -11.70
CA CYS A 207 -3.29 -12.20 -11.82
C CYS A 207 -2.11 -13.19 -11.75
N VAL A 208 -2.26 -14.31 -11.02
CA VAL A 208 -1.21 -15.35 -10.93
C VAL A 208 -0.79 -15.89 -12.31
N PRO A 209 -1.71 -16.45 -13.15
CA PRO A 209 -1.35 -16.93 -14.49
C PRO A 209 -0.93 -15.78 -15.42
N TYR A 210 -1.49 -14.58 -15.23
CA TYR A 210 -1.11 -13.40 -16.02
C TYR A 210 0.36 -13.03 -15.84
N ILE A 211 0.83 -13.01 -14.60
CA ILE A 211 2.24 -12.74 -14.28
C ILE A 211 3.14 -13.83 -14.87
N ILE A 212 2.75 -15.11 -14.76
CA ILE A 212 3.51 -16.23 -15.34
C ILE A 212 3.66 -16.04 -16.85
N ILE A 213 2.59 -15.64 -17.56
CA ILE A 213 2.62 -15.42 -19.00
C ILE A 213 3.46 -14.19 -19.36
N LEU A 214 3.38 -13.10 -18.60
CA LEU A 214 4.23 -11.92 -18.83
C LEU A 214 5.70 -12.29 -18.87
N PHE A 215 6.16 -13.13 -17.93
CA PHE A 215 7.52 -13.65 -17.90
C PHE A 215 7.81 -14.64 -19.04
N ALA A 216 6.87 -15.54 -19.36
CA ALA A 216 7.03 -16.52 -20.44
C ALA A 216 7.21 -15.84 -21.82
N PHE A 217 6.55 -14.71 -22.04
CA PHE A 217 6.68 -13.89 -23.26
C PHE A 217 7.87 -12.92 -23.22
N GLY A 218 8.73 -12.99 -22.18
CA GLY A 218 9.95 -12.20 -22.09
C GLY A 218 9.73 -10.71 -21.76
N THR A 219 8.58 -10.35 -21.19
CA THR A 219 8.31 -8.95 -20.79
C THR A 219 9.22 -8.55 -19.64
N LYS A 220 10.05 -7.52 -19.85
CA LYS A 220 10.98 -7.05 -18.82
C LYS A 220 10.22 -6.34 -17.70
N PRO A 221 10.51 -6.62 -16.42
CA PRO A 221 9.98 -5.84 -15.31
C PRO A 221 10.36 -4.37 -15.47
N SER A 222 9.35 -3.49 -15.42
CA SER A 222 9.52 -2.04 -15.50
C SER A 222 8.93 -1.38 -14.26
N TRP A 223 9.46 -0.21 -13.88
CA TRP A 223 8.91 0.60 -12.78
C TRP A 223 7.43 0.96 -13.01
N THR A 224 6.99 1.02 -14.28
CA THR A 224 5.59 1.27 -14.65
C THR A 224 4.62 0.22 -14.09
N MET A 225 5.10 -0.99 -13.78
CA MET A 225 4.27 -2.03 -13.16
C MET A 225 3.80 -1.64 -11.75
N LEU A 226 4.48 -0.72 -11.05
CA LEU A 226 4.03 -0.21 -9.76
C LEU A 226 2.80 0.70 -9.84
N LEU A 227 2.45 1.19 -11.05
CA LEU A 227 1.21 1.91 -11.28
C LEU A 227 0.01 0.98 -11.41
N PHE A 228 0.23 -0.31 -11.64
CA PHE A 228 -0.84 -1.30 -11.82
C PHE A 228 -1.77 -1.41 -10.59
N PRO A 229 -1.27 -1.49 -9.33
CA PRO A 229 -2.15 -1.50 -8.16
C PRO A 229 -3.03 -0.24 -8.04
N LEU A 230 -2.54 0.91 -8.50
CA LEU A 230 -3.32 2.16 -8.49
C LEU A 230 -4.49 2.10 -9.48
N ASP A 231 -4.25 1.57 -10.69
CA ASP A 231 -5.29 1.36 -11.69
C ASP A 231 -6.36 0.37 -11.21
N VAL A 232 -5.94 -0.74 -10.58
CA VAL A 232 -6.84 -1.70 -9.95
C VAL A 232 -7.69 -1.03 -8.87
N LEU A 233 -7.09 -0.19 -8.02
CA LEU A 233 -7.81 0.53 -6.96
C LEU A 233 -8.90 1.46 -7.54
N LEU A 234 -8.56 2.25 -8.56
CA LEU A 234 -9.52 3.14 -9.22
C LEU A 234 -10.65 2.35 -9.89
N THR A 235 -10.31 1.24 -10.55
CA THR A 235 -11.29 0.33 -11.16
C THR A 235 -12.23 -0.26 -10.11
N LEU A 236 -11.71 -0.70 -8.96
CA LEU A 236 -12.53 -1.22 -7.86
C LEU A 236 -13.48 -0.16 -7.29
N MET A 237 -13.00 1.08 -7.11
CA MET A 237 -13.85 2.19 -6.67
C MET A 237 -14.98 2.44 -7.68
N PHE A 238 -14.65 2.44 -8.97
CA PHE A 238 -15.63 2.60 -10.03
C PHE A 238 -16.70 1.49 -10.01
N VAL A 239 -16.27 0.23 -9.94
CA VAL A 239 -17.13 -0.97 -9.89
C VAL A 239 -18.00 -0.96 -8.64
N THR A 240 -17.46 -0.55 -7.49
CA THR A 240 -18.21 -0.46 -6.23
C THR A 240 -19.33 0.58 -6.31
N GLY A 241 -19.05 1.75 -6.89
CA GLY A 241 -20.05 2.79 -7.11
C GLY A 241 -21.21 2.31 -7.99
N VAL A 242 -20.89 1.69 -9.13
CA VAL A 242 -21.90 1.09 -10.03
C VAL A 242 -22.66 -0.04 -9.34
N GLY A 243 -21.96 -0.88 -8.57
CA GLY A 243 -22.53 -1.99 -7.82
C GLY A 243 -23.57 -1.54 -6.79
N TYR A 244 -23.33 -0.43 -6.08
CA TYR A 244 -24.32 0.13 -5.16
C TYR A 244 -25.61 0.54 -5.87
N ILE A 245 -25.51 1.24 -7.02
CA ILE A 245 -26.66 1.67 -7.81
C ILE A 245 -27.46 0.45 -8.29
N LEU A 246 -26.78 -0.53 -8.89
CA LEU A 246 -27.40 -1.74 -9.42
C LEU A 246 -28.06 -2.57 -8.33
N SER A 247 -27.45 -2.68 -7.15
CA SER A 247 -28.01 -3.46 -6.03
C SER A 247 -29.38 -2.97 -5.61
N ILE A 248 -29.59 -1.65 -5.64
CA ILE A 248 -30.89 -1.05 -5.32
C ILE A 248 -31.85 -1.26 -6.47
N LEU A 249 -31.45 -0.92 -7.70
CA LEU A 249 -32.30 -1.05 -8.88
C LEU A 249 -32.86 -2.46 -9.01
N TYR A 250 -32.04 -3.49 -8.77
CA TYR A 250 -32.45 -4.88 -8.83
C TYR A 250 -33.48 -5.29 -7.77
N VAL A 251 -33.43 -4.70 -6.56
CA VAL A 251 -34.45 -4.94 -5.51
C VAL A 251 -35.81 -4.38 -5.94
N PHE A 252 -35.84 -3.24 -6.63
CA PHE A 252 -37.10 -2.64 -7.10
C PHE A 252 -37.58 -3.24 -8.44
N PHE A 253 -36.65 -3.68 -9.28
CA PHE A 253 -36.91 -4.14 -10.64
C PHE A 253 -36.05 -5.37 -10.96
N ALA A 254 -36.65 -6.55 -10.91
CA ALA A 254 -35.96 -7.81 -11.20
C ALA A 254 -35.40 -7.86 -12.64
N ASP A 255 -36.08 -7.19 -13.59
CA ASP A 255 -35.70 -7.20 -15.01
C ASP A 255 -34.37 -6.50 -15.30
N ILE A 256 -33.87 -5.68 -14.36
CA ILE A 256 -32.55 -5.03 -14.45
C ILE A 256 -31.45 -6.06 -14.67
N LYS A 257 -31.58 -7.28 -14.15
CA LYS A 257 -30.59 -8.35 -14.37
C LYS A 257 -30.44 -8.71 -15.84
N TYR A 258 -31.54 -8.80 -16.58
CA TYR A 258 -31.52 -9.12 -18.01
C TYR A 258 -31.02 -7.94 -18.83
N LEU A 259 -31.52 -6.74 -18.55
CA LEU A 259 -31.10 -5.51 -19.23
C LEU A 259 -29.60 -5.25 -19.04
N TYR A 260 -29.09 -5.44 -17.82
CA TYR A 260 -27.68 -5.26 -17.51
C TYR A 260 -26.80 -6.30 -18.21
N SER A 261 -27.27 -7.55 -18.35
CA SER A 261 -26.55 -8.58 -19.11
C SER A 261 -26.39 -8.19 -20.59
N VAL A 262 -27.41 -7.59 -21.20
CA VAL A 262 -27.33 -7.07 -22.57
C VAL A 262 -26.39 -5.86 -22.64
N PHE A 263 -26.50 -4.94 -21.68
CA PHE A 263 -25.61 -3.78 -21.58
C PHE A 263 -24.14 -4.17 -21.49
N LEU A 264 -23.79 -5.17 -20.68
CA LEU A 264 -22.42 -5.68 -20.59
C LEU A 264 -21.91 -6.23 -21.92
N ARG A 265 -22.75 -6.93 -22.70
CA ARG A 265 -22.35 -7.42 -24.03
C ARG A 265 -22.04 -6.28 -24.99
N ILE A 266 -22.87 -5.22 -25.00
CA ILE A 266 -22.61 -4.03 -25.82
C ILE A 266 -21.32 -3.35 -25.37
N LEU A 267 -21.16 -3.18 -24.05
CA LEU A 267 -20.00 -2.53 -23.46
C LEU A 267 -18.70 -3.31 -23.72
N LEU A 268 -18.72 -4.65 -23.75
CA LEU A 268 -17.58 -5.50 -24.10
C LEU A 268 -17.00 -5.14 -25.48
N TYR A 269 -17.86 -4.89 -26.46
CA TYR A 269 -17.40 -4.51 -27.80
C TYR A 269 -16.93 -3.06 -27.87
N LEU A 270 -17.48 -2.18 -27.01
CA LEU A 270 -17.04 -0.78 -26.86
C LEU A 270 -15.75 -0.61 -26.04
N THR A 271 -15.25 -1.64 -25.36
CA THR A 271 -13.99 -1.57 -24.60
C THR A 271 -12.76 -2.00 -25.40
N ALA A 272 -12.89 -2.25 -26.71
CA ALA A 272 -11.77 -2.58 -27.60
C ALA A 272 -10.80 -3.63 -27.02
N ILE A 273 -11.36 -4.73 -26.50
CA ILE A 273 -10.56 -5.83 -25.94
C ILE A 273 -9.87 -6.62 -27.05
N PHE A 274 -10.58 -6.85 -28.16
CA PHE A 274 -10.15 -7.72 -29.25
C PHE A 274 -9.33 -7.03 -30.35
N TYR A 275 -9.36 -5.71 -30.40
CA TYR A 275 -8.78 -4.94 -31.50
C TYR A 275 -8.16 -3.63 -30.97
N PRO A 276 -7.25 -2.98 -31.72
CA PRO A 276 -6.68 -1.71 -31.32
C PRO A 276 -7.62 -0.56 -31.70
N VAL A 277 -7.75 0.45 -30.83
CA VAL A 277 -8.67 1.58 -31.04
C VAL A 277 -8.28 2.41 -32.27
N THR A 278 -7.00 2.44 -32.64
CA THR A 278 -6.49 3.16 -33.82
C THR A 278 -7.04 2.66 -35.15
N SER A 279 -7.58 1.43 -35.21
CA SER A 279 -8.22 0.89 -36.41
C SER A 279 -9.63 1.40 -36.65
N LEU A 280 -10.22 2.13 -35.70
CA LEU A 280 -11.58 2.67 -35.82
C LEU A 280 -11.60 4.11 -36.34
N PRO A 281 -12.72 4.58 -36.92
CA PRO A 281 -12.94 6.00 -37.23
C PRO A 281 -12.79 6.91 -36.00
N GLU A 282 -12.28 8.13 -36.19
CA GLU A 282 -11.93 9.08 -35.12
C GLU A 282 -13.07 9.32 -34.11
N LYS A 283 -14.32 9.44 -34.58
CA LYS A 283 -15.50 9.60 -33.72
C LYS A 283 -15.71 8.43 -32.74
N LEU A 284 -15.47 7.20 -33.19
CA LEU A 284 -15.57 6.01 -32.33
C LEU A 284 -14.40 5.93 -31.37
N GLN A 285 -13.21 6.36 -31.78
CA GLN A 285 -12.06 6.45 -30.88
C GLN A 285 -12.34 7.40 -29.71
N THR A 286 -12.96 8.56 -29.99
CA THR A 286 -13.33 9.52 -28.93
C THR A 286 -14.37 8.93 -27.98
N LEU A 287 -15.41 8.27 -28.50
CA LEU A 287 -16.45 7.64 -27.70
C LEU A 287 -15.88 6.56 -26.77
N ILE A 288 -15.06 5.65 -27.30
CA ILE A 288 -14.37 4.62 -26.52
C ILE A 288 -13.42 5.26 -25.50
N GLY A 289 -12.76 6.36 -25.88
CA GLY A 289 -11.90 7.17 -25.01
C GLY A 289 -12.61 7.92 -23.88
N TYR A 290 -13.94 7.83 -23.75
CA TYR A 290 -14.70 8.26 -22.57
C TYR A 290 -15.18 7.09 -21.68
N ASN A 291 -15.07 5.85 -22.17
CA ASN A 291 -15.46 4.68 -21.41
C ASN A 291 -14.44 4.39 -20.29
N PRO A 292 -14.82 4.45 -19.00
CA PRO A 292 -13.90 4.24 -17.90
C PRO A 292 -13.35 2.81 -17.85
N VAL A 293 -14.11 1.82 -18.33
CA VAL A 293 -13.65 0.41 -18.40
C VAL A 293 -12.58 0.25 -19.47
N TYR A 294 -12.68 0.99 -20.58
CA TYR A 294 -11.60 1.03 -21.57
C TYR A 294 -10.35 1.72 -21.01
N MET A 295 -10.52 2.81 -20.25
CA MET A 295 -9.38 3.54 -19.68
C MET A 295 -8.55 2.68 -18.72
N SER A 296 -9.19 1.90 -17.86
CA SER A 296 -8.46 0.99 -16.97
C SER A 296 -7.70 -0.07 -17.78
N ILE A 297 -8.34 -0.69 -18.77
CA ILE A 297 -7.67 -1.64 -19.67
C ILE A 297 -6.48 -0.98 -20.40
N TYR A 298 -6.64 0.25 -20.87
CA TYR A 298 -5.59 1.00 -21.54
C TYR A 298 -4.41 1.28 -20.61
N ILE A 299 -4.66 1.77 -19.39
CA ILE A 299 -3.63 2.02 -18.37
C ILE A 299 -2.89 0.72 -18.03
N ALA A 300 -3.61 -0.38 -17.78
CA ALA A 300 -3.02 -1.67 -17.51
C ALA A 300 -2.12 -2.18 -18.65
N ARG A 301 -2.53 -2.00 -19.91
CA ARG A 301 -1.75 -2.37 -21.10
C ARG A 301 -0.46 -1.56 -21.21
N GLU A 302 -0.53 -0.24 -21.09
CA GLU A 302 0.65 0.63 -21.12
C GLU A 302 1.65 0.28 -20.01
N CYS A 303 1.15 0.07 -18.78
CA CYS A 303 1.99 -0.19 -17.62
C CYS A 303 2.65 -1.59 -17.64
N MET A 304 1.89 -2.64 -17.98
CA MET A 304 2.33 -4.04 -17.83
C MET A 304 2.86 -4.66 -19.12
N VAL A 305 2.28 -4.32 -20.28
CA VAL A 305 2.63 -4.94 -21.56
C VAL A 305 3.69 -4.11 -22.29
N TYR A 306 3.47 -2.79 -22.40
CA TYR A 306 4.36 -1.92 -23.16
C TYR A 306 5.47 -1.28 -22.32
N GLY A 307 5.36 -1.32 -20.99
CA GLY A 307 6.35 -0.74 -20.09
C GLY A 307 6.44 0.78 -20.17
N ARG A 308 5.36 1.45 -20.58
CA ARG A 308 5.28 2.91 -20.79
C ARG A 308 4.43 3.56 -19.71
N VAL A 309 4.70 4.83 -19.42
CA VAL A 309 3.85 5.62 -18.55
C VAL A 309 2.62 6.06 -19.35
N PRO A 310 1.39 5.70 -18.94
CA PRO A 310 0.19 6.10 -19.64
C PRO A 310 0.00 7.62 -19.61
N TYR A 311 -0.72 8.17 -20.58
CA TYR A 311 -1.08 9.59 -20.58
C TYR A 311 -1.85 9.98 -19.30
N TYR A 312 -1.48 11.12 -18.71
CA TYR A 312 -2.12 11.66 -17.51
C TYR A 312 -3.63 11.88 -17.68
N THR A 313 -4.07 12.16 -18.92
CA THR A 313 -5.50 12.31 -19.25
C THR A 313 -6.30 11.04 -18.97
N ALA A 314 -5.71 9.85 -19.19
CA ALA A 314 -6.38 8.58 -18.91
C ALA A 314 -6.61 8.41 -17.40
N TRP A 315 -5.59 8.70 -16.59
CA TRP A 315 -5.67 8.67 -15.12
C TRP A 315 -6.72 9.62 -14.58
N ILE A 316 -6.75 10.86 -15.06
CA ILE A 316 -7.72 11.87 -14.62
C ILE A 316 -9.14 11.41 -14.96
N LYS A 317 -9.40 10.97 -16.19
CA LYS A 317 -10.74 10.53 -16.60
C LYS A 317 -11.20 9.30 -15.80
N LEU A 318 -10.32 8.32 -15.57
CA LEU A 318 -10.65 7.16 -14.73
C LEU A 318 -10.89 7.55 -13.28
N ALA A 319 -10.07 8.43 -12.70
CA ALA A 319 -10.24 8.91 -11.34
C ALA A 319 -11.56 9.69 -11.17
N ILE A 320 -11.90 10.58 -12.11
CA ILE A 320 -13.18 11.29 -12.12
C ILE A 320 -14.34 10.28 -12.18
N ALA A 321 -14.29 9.31 -13.09
CA ALA A 321 -15.35 8.30 -13.21
C ALA A 321 -15.49 7.47 -11.92
N ALA A 322 -14.38 7.07 -11.31
CA ALA A 322 -14.35 6.29 -10.07
C ALA A 322 -14.92 7.08 -8.88
N VAL A 323 -14.52 8.35 -8.73
CA VAL A 323 -15.00 9.22 -7.64
C VAL A 323 -16.47 9.54 -7.83
N LEU A 324 -16.89 9.94 -9.04
CA LEU A 324 -18.29 10.26 -9.32
C LEU A 324 -19.20 9.05 -9.12
N SER A 325 -18.83 7.87 -9.64
CA SER A 325 -19.66 6.68 -9.47
C SER A 325 -19.75 6.27 -7.99
N CYS A 326 -18.66 6.39 -7.24
CA CYS A 326 -18.64 6.07 -5.82
C CYS A 326 -19.50 7.03 -5.01
N ILE A 327 -19.39 8.35 -5.23
CA ILE A 327 -20.21 9.36 -4.54
C ILE A 327 -21.70 9.16 -4.88
N ILE A 328 -22.03 9.06 -6.17
CA ILE A 328 -23.43 8.89 -6.61
C ILE A 328 -23.99 7.58 -6.06
N GLY A 329 -23.24 6.48 -6.19
CA GLY A 329 -23.65 5.18 -5.66
C GLY A 329 -23.88 5.19 -4.16
N TRP A 330 -22.99 5.83 -3.40
CA TRP A 330 -23.11 5.97 -1.95
C TRP A 330 -24.34 6.79 -1.53
N ILE A 331 -24.57 7.94 -2.19
CA ILE A 331 -25.73 8.80 -1.92
C ILE A 331 -27.04 8.06 -2.20
N VAL A 332 -27.12 7.42 -3.37
CA VAL A 332 -28.31 6.68 -3.81
C VAL A 332 -28.57 5.50 -2.86
N PHE A 333 -27.52 4.78 -2.43
CA PHE A 333 -27.61 3.71 -1.44
C PHE A 333 -28.15 4.18 -0.09
N ASN A 334 -27.57 5.25 0.46
CA ASN A 334 -27.98 5.73 1.77
C ASN A 334 -29.40 6.32 1.78
N LYS A 335 -29.85 6.91 0.67
CA LYS A 335 -31.20 7.45 0.55
C LYS A 335 -32.25 6.35 0.42
N LYS A 336 -31.94 5.24 -0.28
CA LYS A 336 -32.90 4.17 -0.60
C LYS A 336 -32.83 2.93 0.27
N GLN A 337 -31.88 2.87 1.20
CA GLN A 337 -31.70 1.72 2.09
C GLN A 337 -32.92 1.37 2.95
N ASN A 338 -33.75 2.35 3.32
CA ASN A 338 -34.96 2.12 4.14
C ASN A 338 -36.07 1.51 3.28
N ASP A 339 -36.31 2.06 2.09
CA ASP A 339 -37.26 1.54 1.11
C ASP A 339 -36.93 0.08 0.72
N VAL A 340 -35.64 -0.23 0.58
CA VAL A 340 -35.16 -1.59 0.31
C VAL A 340 -35.61 -2.58 1.40
N MET A 341 -35.63 -2.18 2.67
CA MET A 341 -36.03 -3.04 3.79
C MET A 341 -37.53 -3.31 3.83
N GLN A 342 -38.36 -2.38 3.33
CA GLN A 342 -39.80 -2.58 3.27
C GLN A 342 -40.20 -3.58 2.18
N ARG A 343 -39.38 -3.66 1.13
CA ARG A 343 -39.66 -4.50 -0.05
C ARG A 343 -39.06 -5.90 0.04
N ILE A 344 -37.94 -6.03 0.75
CA ILE A 344 -37.32 -7.31 1.11
C ILE A 344 -38.07 -7.89 2.30
#